data_AF-A0A3N5RV66-F1
#
_entry.id   AF-A0A3N5RV66-F1
#
_cell.length_a   1.000
_cell.length_b   1.000
_cell.length_c   1.000
_cell.angle_alpha   90.00
_cell.angle_beta   90.00
_cell.angle_gamma   90.00
#
_symmetry.space_group_name_H-M   'P 1'
#
loop_
_entity.id
_entity.type
_entity.pdbx_description
1 polymer ?
#
loop_
_entity_poly.entity_id
_entity_poly.type
_entity_poly.pdbx_seq_one_letter_code
_entity_poly.pdbx_strand_id
1 'polypeptide(L)'
;MDMKTAQDKREALFQRWLNPKDGAGNDLQFQSPEAAQAYKERILRIKDAIELRKPDRVPVIIMPGFFPFYNGGITPQEAMYDYEKLGAAFKKFIHDFEPDGHIGATAPGPGKMYDILDYKLYSWPGHGIAPEHVYQCNEGEYMKADEYDALIQDPTRYWLNVYMPRTFGALQPLQMLPFFPGILEMYGLAYSFIPFAIPPVQAALKALMDAGAEALQWAMVTGAIEGELAAQGYPQILGGFTKAPFDVIGDTLRGTKGIML
;
A
#
# COMPACT_ATOMS: atom_id res chain seq x y z
N MET A 1 7.84 -32.47 -3.36
CA MET A 1 6.84 -31.50 -3.85
C MET A 1 7.41 -30.95 -5.14
N ASP A 2 6.86 -31.32 -6.29
CA ASP A 2 7.41 -30.85 -7.58
C ASP A 2 7.35 -29.32 -7.64
N MET A 3 8.50 -28.70 -7.91
CA MET A 3 8.57 -27.25 -8.07
C MET A 3 7.90 -26.87 -9.38
N LYS A 4 6.81 -26.10 -9.29
CA LYS A 4 6.17 -25.48 -10.45
C LYS A 4 7.20 -24.68 -11.25
N THR A 5 7.23 -24.88 -12.56
CA THR A 5 8.08 -24.11 -13.47
C THR A 5 7.63 -22.65 -13.52
N ALA A 6 8.45 -21.76 -14.10
CA ALA A 6 8.05 -20.37 -14.31
C ALA A 6 6.80 -20.26 -15.21
N GLN A 7 6.66 -21.16 -16.18
CA GLN A 7 5.51 -21.22 -17.08
C GLN A 7 4.24 -21.65 -16.33
N ASP A 8 4.33 -22.65 -15.46
CA ASP A 8 3.19 -23.09 -14.63
C ASP A 8 2.71 -21.99 -13.69
N LYS A 9 3.64 -21.23 -13.08
CA LYS A 9 3.31 -20.10 -12.21
C LYS A 9 2.62 -18.98 -13.00
N ARG A 10 3.09 -18.69 -14.21
CA ARG A 10 2.49 -17.68 -15.09
C ARG A 10 1.09 -18.09 -15.54
N GLU A 11 0.91 -19.34 -15.97
CA GLU A 11 -0.42 -19.83 -16.36
C GLU A 11 -1.38 -19.81 -15.17
N ALA A 12 -0.93 -20.20 -13.97
CA ALA A 12 -1.74 -20.09 -12.75
C ALA A 12 -2.17 -18.63 -12.45
N LEU A 13 -1.32 -17.64 -12.70
CA LEU A 13 -1.68 -16.22 -12.59
C LEU A 13 -2.77 -15.85 -13.59
N PHE A 14 -2.63 -16.23 -14.87
CA PHE A 14 -3.64 -15.96 -15.88
C PHE A 14 -4.98 -16.66 -15.58
N GLN A 15 -4.95 -17.89 -15.06
CA GLN A 15 -6.17 -18.57 -14.62
C GLN A 15 -6.84 -17.84 -13.46
N ARG A 16 -6.07 -17.27 -12.52
CA ARG A 16 -6.63 -16.42 -11.45
C ARG A 16 -7.27 -15.15 -12.02
N TRP A 17 -6.65 -14.53 -13.03
CA TRP A 17 -7.22 -13.35 -13.67
C TRP A 17 -8.49 -13.67 -14.46
N LEU A 18 -8.51 -14.77 -15.22
CA LEU A 18 -9.66 -15.20 -16.02
C LEU A 18 -10.84 -15.70 -15.19
N ASN A 19 -10.61 -16.09 -13.93
CA ASN A 19 -11.63 -16.54 -12.99
C ASN A 19 -11.60 -15.66 -11.73
N PRO A 20 -11.97 -14.36 -11.85
CA PRO A 20 -11.88 -13.43 -10.74
C PRO A 20 -12.84 -13.81 -9.62
N LYS A 21 -12.42 -13.50 -8.38
CA LYS A 21 -13.19 -13.76 -7.16
C LYS A 21 -13.62 -12.45 -6.52
N ASP A 22 -14.76 -12.45 -5.85
CA ASP A 22 -15.18 -11.35 -4.98
C ASP A 22 -14.39 -11.35 -3.65
N GLY A 23 -14.63 -10.34 -2.80
CA GLY A 23 -13.97 -10.22 -1.50
C GLY A 23 -14.27 -11.35 -0.51
N ALA A 24 -15.31 -12.16 -0.76
CA ALA A 24 -15.66 -13.34 0.02
C ALA A 24 -15.09 -14.64 -0.57
N GLY A 25 -14.40 -14.57 -1.71
CA GLY A 25 -13.81 -15.71 -2.40
C GLY A 25 -14.76 -16.46 -3.35
N ASN A 26 -15.97 -15.96 -3.60
CA ASN A 26 -16.90 -16.53 -4.57
C ASN A 26 -16.55 -16.06 -5.98
N ASP A 27 -17.08 -16.73 -7.01
CA ASP A 27 -16.97 -16.23 -8.39
C ASP A 27 -17.56 -14.83 -8.51
N LEU A 28 -16.81 -13.92 -9.12
CA LEU A 28 -17.25 -12.55 -9.33
C LEU A 28 -18.53 -12.53 -10.17
N GLN A 29 -19.55 -11.84 -9.66
CA GLN A 29 -20.79 -11.63 -10.39
C GLN A 29 -20.65 -10.38 -11.27
N PHE A 30 -20.56 -10.58 -12.58
CA PHE A 30 -20.54 -9.49 -13.54
C PHE A 30 -21.91 -8.83 -13.66
N GLN A 31 -21.92 -7.52 -13.93
CA GLN A 31 -23.15 -6.75 -14.08
C GLN A 31 -23.94 -7.12 -15.34
N SER A 32 -23.27 -7.65 -16.36
CA SER A 32 -23.90 -8.18 -17.57
C SER A 32 -23.00 -9.19 -18.29
N PRO A 33 -23.55 -9.98 -19.24
CA PRO A 33 -22.75 -10.83 -20.13
C PRO A 33 -21.69 -10.04 -20.92
N GLU A 34 -22.01 -8.81 -21.33
CA GLU A 34 -21.10 -7.91 -22.05
C GLU A 34 -19.93 -7.48 -21.16
N ALA A 35 -20.17 -7.18 -19.88
CA ALA A 35 -19.12 -6.87 -18.92
C ALA A 35 -18.18 -8.06 -18.70
N ALA A 36 -18.73 -9.28 -18.58
CA ALA A 36 -17.94 -10.51 -18.47
C ALA A 36 -17.06 -10.74 -19.71
N GLN A 37 -17.63 -10.52 -20.90
CA GLN A 37 -16.91 -10.64 -22.16
C GLN A 37 -15.80 -9.59 -22.27
N ALA A 38 -16.10 -8.32 -21.97
CA ALA A 38 -15.14 -7.23 -22.01
C ALA A 38 -13.97 -7.44 -21.03
N TYR A 39 -14.26 -7.92 -19.82
CA TYR A 39 -13.25 -8.32 -18.84
C TYR A 39 -12.30 -9.36 -19.42
N LYS A 40 -12.87 -10.44 -19.97
CA LYS A 40 -12.10 -11.56 -20.53
C LYS A 40 -11.24 -11.12 -21.71
N GLU A 41 -11.78 -10.30 -22.61
CA GLU A 41 -11.04 -9.75 -23.74
C GLU A 41 -9.85 -8.90 -23.30
N ARG A 42 -10.04 -8.02 -22.30
CA ARG A 42 -8.94 -7.22 -21.71
C ARG A 42 -7.84 -8.10 -21.13
N ILE A 43 -8.20 -9.12 -20.34
CA ILE A 43 -7.22 -10.07 -19.77
C ILE A 43 -6.49 -10.86 -20.87
N LEU A 44 -7.21 -11.34 -21.89
CA LEU A 44 -6.60 -12.08 -23.00
C LEU A 44 -5.66 -11.20 -23.83
N ARG A 45 -6.01 -9.93 -24.06
CA ARG A 45 -5.16 -8.94 -24.72
C ARG A 45 -3.85 -8.73 -23.96
N ILE A 46 -3.93 -8.60 -22.64
CA ILE A 46 -2.75 -8.49 -21.76
C ILE A 46 -1.92 -9.78 -21.82
N LYS A 47 -2.56 -10.95 -21.74
CA LYS A 47 -1.90 -12.26 -21.83
C LYS A 47 -1.13 -12.40 -23.14
N ASP A 48 -1.78 -12.14 -24.27
CA ASP A 48 -1.17 -12.28 -25.59
C ASP A 48 0.05 -11.37 -25.74
N ALA A 49 -0.02 -10.13 -25.25
CA ALA A 49 1.13 -9.21 -25.25
C ALA A 49 2.30 -9.73 -24.38
N ILE A 50 2.03 -10.22 -23.17
CA ILE A 50 3.05 -10.78 -22.27
C ILE A 50 3.68 -12.05 -22.86
N GLU A 51 2.91 -12.86 -23.58
CA GLU A 51 3.37 -14.09 -24.22
C GLU A 51 3.96 -13.87 -25.62
N LEU A 52 4.16 -12.61 -26.03
CA LEU A 52 4.73 -12.23 -27.34
C LEU A 52 3.92 -12.77 -28.52
N ARG A 53 2.60 -12.90 -28.36
CA ARG A 53 1.64 -13.18 -29.43
C ARG A 53 1.11 -11.87 -30.01
N LYS A 54 0.35 -11.95 -31.10
CA LYS A 54 -0.29 -10.78 -31.71
C LYS A 54 -1.68 -10.54 -31.09
N PRO A 55 -1.86 -9.54 -30.21
CA PRO A 55 -3.18 -9.15 -29.73
C PRO A 55 -3.98 -8.43 -30.83
N ASP A 56 -5.27 -8.22 -30.59
CA ASP A 56 -6.16 -7.40 -31.43
C ASP A 56 -5.73 -5.92 -31.49
N ARG A 57 -5.23 -5.38 -30.37
CA ARG A 57 -4.54 -4.08 -30.28
C ARG A 57 -3.54 -4.07 -29.12
N VAL A 58 -2.71 -3.04 -29.05
CA VAL A 58 -1.79 -2.85 -27.92
C VAL A 58 -2.60 -2.65 -26.63
N PRO A 59 -2.37 -3.43 -25.55
CA PRO A 59 -3.02 -3.22 -24.28
C PRO A 59 -2.51 -1.95 -23.58
N VAL A 60 -3.41 -1.25 -22.90
CA VAL A 60 -3.13 -0.04 -22.13
C VAL A 60 -3.45 -0.31 -20.66
N ILE A 61 -2.40 -0.40 -19.85
CA ILE A 61 -2.50 -0.50 -18.39
C ILE A 61 -1.98 0.80 -17.81
N ILE A 62 -2.77 1.43 -16.94
CA ILE A 62 -2.49 2.78 -16.44
C ILE A 62 -2.14 2.80 -14.95
N MET A 63 -1.09 3.55 -14.64
CA MET A 63 -0.72 3.98 -13.29
C MET A 63 -0.83 5.50 -13.24
N PRO A 64 -2.03 6.05 -12.98
CA PRO A 64 -2.31 7.45 -13.27
C PRO A 64 -1.90 8.42 -12.14
N GLY A 65 -1.34 7.90 -11.04
CA GLY A 65 -1.02 8.68 -9.85
C GLY A 65 -2.26 9.42 -9.35
N PHE A 66 -2.19 10.75 -9.28
CA PHE A 66 -3.29 11.62 -8.82
C PHE A 66 -4.18 12.16 -9.96
N PHE A 67 -3.87 11.86 -11.22
CA PHE A 67 -4.66 12.33 -12.35
C PHE A 67 -6.17 12.03 -12.27
N PRO A 68 -6.64 10.86 -11.77
CA PRO A 68 -8.08 10.57 -11.70
C PRO A 68 -8.84 11.60 -10.88
N PHE A 69 -8.21 12.17 -9.85
CA PHE A 69 -8.83 13.11 -8.92
C PHE A 69 -8.92 14.51 -9.54
N TYR A 70 -7.86 14.96 -10.24
CA TYR A 70 -7.93 16.18 -11.04
C TYR A 70 -8.99 16.06 -12.16
N ASN A 71 -9.08 14.92 -12.85
CA ASN A 71 -10.11 14.66 -13.86
C ASN A 71 -11.54 14.61 -13.28
N GLY A 72 -11.66 14.22 -12.01
CA GLY A 72 -12.90 14.25 -11.24
C GLY A 72 -13.26 15.63 -10.67
N GLY A 73 -12.38 16.63 -10.81
CA GLY A 73 -12.59 17.98 -10.30
C GLY A 73 -12.45 18.11 -8.78
N ILE A 74 -11.77 17.16 -8.13
CA ILE A 74 -11.49 17.19 -6.69
C ILE A 74 -9.98 17.39 -6.46
N THR A 75 -9.64 17.94 -5.31
CA THR A 75 -8.25 18.10 -4.90
C THR A 75 -7.64 16.77 -4.40
N PRO A 76 -6.30 16.58 -4.50
CA PRO A 76 -5.59 15.52 -3.82
C PRO A 76 -5.93 15.37 -2.34
N GLN A 77 -6.10 16.48 -1.61
CA GLN A 77 -6.54 16.44 -0.22
C GLN A 77 -7.92 15.81 -0.07
N GLU A 78 -8.91 16.23 -0.87
CA GLU A 78 -10.25 15.61 -0.82
C GLU A 78 -10.18 14.12 -1.11
N ALA A 79 -9.37 13.68 -2.07
CA ALA A 79 -9.20 12.25 -2.35
C ALA A 79 -8.63 11.47 -1.14
N MET A 80 -7.76 12.08 -0.34
CA MET A 80 -7.14 11.42 0.82
C MET A 80 -8.03 11.35 2.07
N TYR A 81 -9.04 12.21 2.17
CA TYR A 81 -9.88 12.35 3.36
C TYR A 81 -11.36 12.02 3.13
N ASP A 82 -11.83 12.07 1.89
CA ASP A 82 -13.21 11.78 1.48
C ASP A 82 -13.22 10.60 0.50
N TYR A 83 -13.43 9.40 1.05
CA TYR A 83 -13.37 8.17 0.26
C TYR A 83 -14.54 8.01 -0.72
N GLU A 84 -15.65 8.72 -0.49
CA GLU A 84 -16.77 8.77 -1.44
C GLU A 84 -16.38 9.56 -2.68
N LYS A 85 -15.81 10.76 -2.50
CA LYS A 85 -15.26 11.56 -3.60
C LYS A 85 -14.13 10.83 -4.33
N LEU A 86 -13.22 10.18 -3.61
CA LEU A 86 -12.16 9.35 -4.19
C LEU A 86 -12.75 8.28 -5.12
N GLY A 87 -13.76 7.55 -4.64
CA GLY A 87 -14.41 6.49 -5.41
C GLY A 87 -15.15 7.01 -6.64
N ALA A 88 -15.88 8.11 -6.50
CA ALA A 88 -16.59 8.74 -7.61
C ALA A 88 -15.61 9.22 -8.71
N ALA A 89 -14.55 9.93 -8.33
CA ALA A 89 -13.56 10.44 -9.27
C ALA A 89 -12.79 9.32 -9.98
N PHE A 90 -12.39 8.27 -9.24
CA PHE A 90 -11.67 7.14 -9.84
C PHE A 90 -12.56 6.34 -10.80
N LYS A 91 -13.82 6.06 -10.44
CA LYS A 91 -14.75 5.36 -11.33
C LYS A 91 -15.01 6.17 -12.61
N LYS A 92 -15.26 7.48 -12.48
CA LYS A 92 -15.39 8.38 -13.63
C LYS A 92 -14.19 8.29 -14.56
N PHE A 93 -12.97 8.35 -14.02
CA PHE A 93 -11.76 8.21 -14.81
C PHE A 93 -11.68 6.88 -15.57
N ILE A 94 -12.05 5.76 -14.94
CA ILE A 94 -12.07 4.46 -15.64
C ILE A 94 -13.11 4.44 -16.76
N HIS A 95 -14.27 5.05 -16.56
CA HIS A 95 -15.32 5.14 -17.59
C HIS A 95 -14.98 6.11 -18.73
N ASP A 96 -14.27 7.20 -18.45
CA ASP A 96 -13.87 8.18 -19.46
C ASP A 96 -12.80 7.62 -20.42
N PHE A 97 -11.88 6.80 -19.90
CA PHE A 97 -10.68 6.37 -20.62
C PHE A 97 -10.64 4.88 -20.98
N GLU A 98 -11.48 4.07 -20.35
CA GLU A 98 -11.69 2.63 -20.60
C GLU A 98 -10.39 1.80 -20.76
N PRO A 99 -9.42 1.87 -19.82
CA PRO A 99 -8.17 1.12 -19.94
C PRO A 99 -8.40 -0.39 -19.98
N ASP A 100 -7.39 -1.12 -20.47
CA ASP A 100 -7.39 -2.59 -20.41
C ASP A 100 -7.10 -3.12 -19.01
N GLY A 101 -6.49 -2.31 -18.15
CA GLY A 101 -6.33 -2.61 -16.74
C GLY A 101 -5.93 -1.38 -15.92
N HIS A 102 -6.25 -1.41 -14.63
CA HIS A 102 -5.89 -0.36 -13.68
C HIS A 102 -5.21 -0.92 -12.44
N ILE A 103 -4.64 -0.02 -11.63
CA ILE A 103 -3.97 -0.37 -10.36
C ILE A 103 -4.76 -0.04 -9.10
N GLY A 104 -5.99 0.47 -9.27
CA GLY A 104 -6.89 0.81 -8.16
C GLY A 104 -6.74 2.25 -7.69
N ALA A 105 -7.63 2.65 -6.78
CA ALA A 105 -7.75 4.02 -6.29
C ALA A 105 -6.88 4.31 -5.05
N THR A 106 -5.82 3.52 -4.84
CA THR A 106 -5.04 3.51 -3.59
C THR A 106 -3.94 4.57 -3.55
N ALA A 107 -3.59 5.18 -4.69
CA ALA A 107 -2.46 6.10 -4.80
C ALA A 107 -2.48 7.29 -3.82
N PRO A 108 -3.63 7.92 -3.48
CA PRO A 108 -3.68 8.98 -2.48
C PRO A 108 -3.30 8.55 -1.07
N GLY A 109 -3.68 7.32 -0.68
CA GLY A 109 -3.57 6.84 0.69
C GLY A 109 -4.53 7.53 1.69
N PRO A 110 -4.67 6.98 2.91
CA PRO A 110 -5.55 7.51 3.94
C PRO A 110 -4.92 8.67 4.71
N GLY A 111 -5.30 9.92 4.39
CA GLY A 111 -4.75 11.13 5.03
C GLY A 111 -4.92 11.13 6.55
N LYS A 112 -6.08 10.73 7.04
CA LYS A 112 -6.38 10.66 8.48
C LYS A 112 -5.51 9.65 9.23
N MET A 113 -5.07 8.57 8.58
CA MET A 113 -4.11 7.63 9.19
C MET A 113 -2.75 8.31 9.42
N TYR A 114 -2.31 9.14 8.47
CA TYR A 114 -1.06 9.89 8.57
C TYR A 114 -1.12 10.93 9.69
N ASP A 115 -2.27 11.59 9.89
CA ASP A 115 -2.51 12.49 11.01
C ASP A 115 -2.37 11.77 12.36
N ILE A 116 -3.03 10.62 12.51
CA ILE A 116 -3.02 9.82 13.75
C ILE A 116 -1.60 9.44 14.15
N LEU A 117 -0.77 9.06 13.18
CA LEU A 117 0.58 8.58 13.45
C LEU A 117 1.64 9.70 13.50
N ASP A 118 1.28 10.94 13.20
CA ASP A 118 2.22 12.04 12.96
C ASP A 118 3.32 11.58 11.98
N TYR A 119 2.90 11.17 10.78
CA TYR A 119 3.80 10.63 9.77
C TYR A 119 4.77 11.71 9.25
N LYS A 120 6.07 11.38 9.14
CA LYS A 120 7.11 12.39 8.88
C LYS A 120 7.84 12.22 7.55
N LEU A 121 7.80 11.02 6.97
CA LEU A 121 8.55 10.71 5.76
C LEU A 121 8.04 11.48 4.52
N TYR A 122 6.78 11.91 4.54
CA TYR A 122 6.18 12.69 3.47
C TYR A 122 5.51 13.95 4.01
N SER A 123 5.55 15.02 3.21
CA SER A 123 4.58 16.10 3.29
C SER A 123 3.43 15.76 2.34
N TRP A 124 2.18 15.88 2.78
CA TRP A 124 1.01 15.51 1.98
C TRP A 124 -0.01 16.66 1.91
N PRO A 125 -0.99 16.60 1.01
CA PRO A 125 -1.97 17.67 0.79
C PRO A 125 -2.62 18.14 2.09
N GLY A 126 -2.48 19.42 2.41
CA GLY A 126 -2.95 20.02 3.67
C GLY A 126 -1.97 19.91 4.85
N HIS A 127 -0.86 19.18 4.70
CA HIS A 127 0.16 18.91 5.72
C HIS A 127 1.56 19.09 5.12
N GLY A 128 2.02 20.34 5.09
CA GLY A 128 3.33 20.74 4.56
C GLY A 128 3.31 21.12 3.07
N ILE A 129 2.27 20.76 2.33
CA ILE A 129 2.04 21.19 0.95
C ILE A 129 0.58 21.61 0.71
N ALA A 130 0.34 22.38 -0.36
CA ALA A 130 -0.99 22.86 -0.71
C ALA A 130 -1.98 21.71 -1.00
N PRO A 131 -3.29 21.89 -0.72
CA PRO A 131 -4.32 20.87 -0.96
C PRO A 131 -4.37 20.30 -2.39
N GLU A 132 -3.97 21.12 -3.36
CA GLU A 132 -4.01 20.82 -4.79
C GLU A 132 -2.77 20.07 -5.30
N HIS A 133 -1.73 19.92 -4.49
CA HIS A 133 -0.47 19.29 -4.88
C HIS A 133 -0.42 17.82 -4.46
N VAL A 134 0.50 17.04 -5.01
CA VAL A 134 0.72 15.63 -4.61
C VAL A 134 1.79 15.54 -3.52
N TYR A 135 1.75 14.48 -2.70
CA TYR A 135 2.72 14.29 -1.61
C TYR A 135 4.18 14.35 -2.09
N GLN A 136 5.05 14.85 -1.23
CA GLN A 136 6.48 15.03 -1.47
C GLN A 136 7.28 14.27 -0.41
N CYS A 137 8.30 13.53 -0.83
CA CYS A 137 9.19 12.83 0.09
C CYS A 137 10.07 13.83 0.84
N ASN A 138 10.08 13.72 2.17
CA ASN A 138 10.99 14.44 3.04
C ASN A 138 12.24 13.55 3.25
N GLU A 139 13.16 13.61 2.29
CA GLU A 139 14.38 12.81 2.35
C GLU A 139 15.19 13.12 3.62
N GLY A 140 15.62 12.07 4.32
CA GLY A 140 16.40 12.16 5.55
C GLY A 140 17.19 10.89 5.84
N GLU A 141 18.12 11.00 6.79
CA GLU A 141 18.89 9.86 7.30
C GLU A 141 18.17 9.28 8.53
N TYR A 142 17.29 8.30 8.31
CA TYR A 142 16.52 7.61 9.35
C TYR A 142 17.23 6.36 9.89
N MET A 143 18.31 5.94 9.25
CA MET A 143 19.25 4.90 9.63
C MET A 143 20.66 5.45 9.45
N LYS A 144 21.50 5.33 10.47
CA LYS A 144 22.85 5.89 10.50
C LYS A 144 23.90 4.95 9.93
N ALA A 145 25.09 5.53 9.69
CA ALA A 145 26.38 4.88 9.37
C ALA A 145 26.57 3.50 10.04
N ASP A 146 26.36 3.45 11.34
CA ASP A 146 26.73 2.40 12.28
C ASP A 146 25.57 1.45 12.65
N GLU A 147 24.40 1.59 12.01
CA GLU A 147 23.18 0.85 12.37
C GLU A 147 22.89 -0.39 11.50
N TYR A 148 23.77 -0.73 10.54
CA TYR A 148 23.60 -1.90 9.67
C TYR A 148 23.49 -3.22 10.43
N ASP A 149 24.37 -3.45 11.40
CA ASP A 149 24.36 -4.68 12.16
C ASP A 149 23.07 -4.83 12.98
N ALA A 150 22.56 -3.73 13.54
CA ALA A 150 21.30 -3.74 14.27
C ALA A 150 20.11 -4.11 13.36
N LEU A 151 20.06 -3.57 12.15
CA LEU A 151 19.04 -3.91 11.16
C LEU A 151 19.14 -5.37 10.69
N ILE A 152 20.36 -5.87 10.45
CA ILE A 152 20.60 -7.22 9.92
C ILE A 152 20.30 -8.28 10.98
N GLN A 153 20.72 -8.06 12.23
CA GLN A 153 20.58 -9.04 13.31
C GLN A 153 19.13 -9.24 13.73
N ASP A 154 18.36 -8.15 13.85
CA ASP A 154 16.97 -8.19 14.27
C ASP A 154 16.17 -7.07 13.58
N PRO A 155 15.72 -7.29 12.34
CA PRO A 155 14.99 -6.28 11.60
C PRO A 155 13.72 -5.87 12.35
N THR A 156 12.97 -6.82 12.91
CA THR A 156 11.72 -6.52 13.64
C THR A 156 11.96 -5.54 14.79
N ARG A 157 12.97 -5.79 15.62
CA ARG A 157 13.34 -4.87 16.70
C ARG A 157 13.85 -3.54 16.17
N TYR A 158 14.68 -3.53 15.13
CA TYR A 158 15.15 -2.28 14.52
C TYR A 158 13.97 -1.42 14.02
N TRP A 159 13.00 -2.02 13.34
CA TRP A 159 11.80 -1.33 12.87
C TRP A 159 10.98 -0.78 14.04
N LEU A 160 10.72 -1.59 15.08
CA LEU A 160 9.90 -1.19 16.24
C LEU A 160 10.55 -0.13 17.12
N ASN A 161 11.83 -0.29 17.45
CA ASN A 161 12.50 0.52 18.46
C ASN A 161 13.31 1.69 17.87
N VAL A 162 13.66 1.65 16.58
CA VAL A 162 14.55 2.66 15.97
C VAL A 162 13.85 3.38 14.81
N TYR A 163 13.46 2.67 13.76
CA TYR A 163 12.99 3.31 12.54
C TYR A 163 11.60 3.94 12.68
N MET A 164 10.60 3.21 13.20
CA MET A 164 9.24 3.75 13.36
C MET A 164 9.21 4.96 14.30
N PRO A 165 9.89 4.96 15.47
CA PRO A 165 10.03 6.14 16.32
C PRO A 165 10.59 7.40 15.62
N ARG A 166 11.40 7.23 14.56
CA ARG A 166 11.97 8.34 13.79
C ARG A 166 11.04 8.86 12.69
N THR A 167 10.17 8.00 12.16
CA THR A 167 9.34 8.29 10.98
C THR A 167 7.85 8.51 11.30
N PHE A 168 7.41 8.14 12.50
CA PHE A 168 6.07 8.38 13.03
C PHE A 168 6.19 8.98 14.43
N GLY A 169 5.80 10.24 14.58
CA GLY A 169 5.96 10.94 15.86
C GLY A 169 5.12 10.35 16.99
N ALA A 170 3.91 9.88 16.68
CA ALA A 170 3.06 9.21 17.66
C ALA A 170 3.68 7.90 18.19
N LEU A 171 4.63 7.33 17.46
CA LEU A 171 5.30 6.07 17.80
C LEU A 171 6.68 6.27 18.43
N GLN A 172 7.11 7.50 18.69
CA GLN A 172 8.36 7.78 19.40
C GLN A 172 8.50 6.98 20.72
N PRO A 173 7.44 6.81 21.54
CA PRO A 173 7.53 6.03 22.77
C PRO A 173 7.86 4.54 22.59
N LEU A 174 7.73 3.96 21.40
CA LEU A 174 8.05 2.54 21.17
C LEU A 174 9.53 2.21 21.39
N GLN A 175 10.42 3.21 21.40
CA GLN A 175 11.82 3.01 21.82
C GLN A 175 11.94 2.45 23.25
N MET A 176 10.90 2.63 24.09
CA MET A 176 10.85 2.15 25.46
C MET A 176 10.43 0.69 25.58
N LEU A 177 10.01 0.05 24.47
CA LEU A 177 9.61 -1.35 24.50
C LEU A 177 10.76 -2.26 24.95
N PRO A 178 10.45 -3.32 25.72
CA PRO A 178 11.46 -4.18 26.31
C PRO A 178 12.20 -4.99 25.25
N PHE A 179 13.39 -5.46 25.62
CA PHE A 179 14.01 -6.58 24.93
C PHE A 179 13.26 -7.87 25.30
N PHE A 180 12.41 -8.36 24.40
CA PHE A 180 11.52 -9.49 24.69
C PHE A 180 12.22 -10.79 25.10
N PRO A 181 13.43 -11.15 24.63
CA PRO A 181 14.12 -12.31 25.17
C PRO A 181 14.46 -12.19 26.68
N GLY A 182 14.22 -11.06 27.33
CA GLY A 182 14.22 -10.95 28.79
C GLY A 182 13.12 -11.76 29.50
N ILE A 183 12.10 -12.27 28.79
CA ILE A 183 11.01 -13.07 29.35
C ILE A 183 11.31 -14.58 29.42
N LEU A 184 12.53 -14.99 29.09
CA LEU A 184 12.93 -16.41 29.05
C LEU A 184 12.62 -17.15 30.37
N GLU A 185 12.69 -16.45 31.49
CA GLU A 185 12.44 -17.01 32.82
C GLU A 185 11.58 -16.06 33.67
N MET A 186 10.91 -16.63 34.68
CA MET A 186 9.95 -15.90 35.54
C MET A 186 10.53 -14.64 36.19
N TYR A 187 11.84 -14.61 36.45
CA TYR A 187 12.52 -13.47 37.08
C TYR A 187 12.52 -12.20 36.23
N GLY A 188 12.57 -12.32 34.90
CA GLY A 188 12.56 -11.18 33.97
C GLY A 188 11.17 -10.82 33.45
N LEU A 189 10.17 -11.68 33.70
CA LEU A 189 8.83 -11.56 33.14
C LEU A 189 8.16 -10.25 33.56
N ALA A 190 7.91 -10.03 34.85
CA ALA A 190 7.16 -8.86 35.31
C ALA A 190 7.83 -7.52 34.91
N TYR A 191 9.16 -7.44 34.99
CA TYR A 191 9.90 -6.23 34.64
C TYR A 191 9.82 -5.90 33.15
N SER A 192 9.82 -6.91 32.28
CA SER A 192 9.69 -6.73 30.84
C SER A 192 8.35 -6.08 30.46
N PHE A 193 7.31 -6.19 31.31
CA PHE A 193 6.00 -5.61 31.03
C PHE A 193 5.78 -4.21 31.62
N ILE A 194 6.71 -3.67 32.41
CA ILE A 194 6.60 -2.30 32.97
C ILE A 194 6.40 -1.22 31.89
N PRO A 195 7.09 -1.25 30.73
CA PRO A 195 6.89 -0.23 29.69
C PRO A 195 5.42 -0.09 29.23
N PHE A 196 4.63 -1.16 29.27
CA PHE A 196 3.22 -1.13 28.86
C PHE A 196 2.30 -0.42 29.87
N ALA A 197 2.79 -0.15 31.09
CA ALA A 197 2.10 0.68 32.07
C ALA A 197 2.46 2.18 31.94
N ILE A 198 3.42 2.53 31.08
CA ILE A 198 3.87 3.91 30.90
C ILE A 198 2.89 4.65 29.96
N PRO A 199 2.27 5.78 30.38
CA PRO A 199 1.21 6.40 29.60
C PRO A 199 1.59 6.77 28.16
N PRO A 200 2.80 7.33 27.88
CA PRO A 200 3.25 7.51 26.50
C PRO A 200 3.27 6.24 25.64
N VAL A 201 3.65 5.08 26.20
CA VAL A 201 3.67 3.80 25.46
C VAL A 201 2.24 3.34 25.17
N GLN A 202 1.33 3.48 26.13
CA GLN A 202 -0.09 3.18 25.94
C GLN A 202 -0.71 4.06 24.84
N ALA A 203 -0.35 5.35 24.81
CA ALA A 203 -0.80 6.27 23.77
C ALA A 203 -0.28 5.87 22.37
N ALA A 204 0.99 5.46 22.24
CA ALA A 204 1.54 4.97 20.98
C ALA A 204 0.84 3.69 20.49
N LEU A 205 0.59 2.74 21.40
CA LEU A 205 -0.17 1.52 21.08
C LEU A 205 -1.62 1.84 20.68
N LYS A 206 -2.24 2.83 21.32
CA LYS A 206 -3.57 3.31 20.91
C LYS A 206 -3.55 3.96 19.53
N ALA A 207 -2.55 4.78 19.22
CA ALA A 207 -2.39 5.39 17.91
C ALA A 207 -2.25 4.32 16.80
N LEU A 208 -1.53 3.23 17.05
CA LEU A 208 -1.48 2.08 16.12
C LEU A 208 -2.86 1.46 15.89
N MET A 209 -3.66 1.28 16.94
CA MET A 209 -5.02 0.72 16.83
C MET A 209 -5.96 1.66 16.05
N ASP A 210 -5.93 2.96 16.36
CA ASP A 210 -6.75 3.97 15.71
C ASP A 210 -6.37 4.11 14.21
N ALA A 211 -5.06 4.12 13.90
CA ALA A 211 -4.56 4.15 12.54
C ALA A 211 -4.91 2.87 11.77
N GLY A 212 -4.85 1.71 12.42
CA GLY A 212 -5.27 0.43 11.83
C GLY A 212 -6.76 0.41 11.49
N ALA A 213 -7.62 0.99 12.34
CA ALA A 213 -9.05 1.12 12.06
C ALA A 213 -9.30 2.04 10.85
N GLU A 214 -8.60 3.16 10.75
CA GLU A 214 -8.68 4.07 9.59
C GLU A 214 -8.19 3.40 8.31
N ALA A 215 -7.05 2.70 8.36
CA ALA A 215 -6.51 1.96 7.23
C ALA A 215 -7.48 0.87 6.75
N LEU A 216 -8.15 0.17 7.67
CA LEU A 216 -9.17 -0.82 7.33
C LEU A 216 -10.38 -0.18 6.65
N GLN A 217 -10.86 0.96 7.15
CA GLN A 217 -11.94 1.71 6.50
C GLN A 217 -11.57 2.10 5.06
N TRP A 218 -10.40 2.69 4.88
CA TRP A 218 -9.87 3.03 3.55
C TRP A 218 -9.78 1.81 2.63
N ALA A 219 -9.19 0.71 3.11
CA ALA A 219 -9.02 -0.51 2.34
C ALA A 219 -10.37 -1.14 1.92
N MET A 220 -11.37 -1.11 2.79
CA MET A 220 -12.73 -1.57 2.46
C MET A 220 -13.35 -0.74 1.33
N VAL A 221 -13.20 0.59 1.36
CA VAL A 221 -13.75 1.46 0.31
C VAL A 221 -13.02 1.25 -1.01
N THR A 222 -11.68 1.25 -1.01
CA THR A 222 -10.90 1.02 -2.24
C THR A 222 -11.16 -0.38 -2.81
N GLY A 223 -11.28 -1.40 -1.97
CA GLY A 223 -11.64 -2.76 -2.39
C GLY A 223 -13.04 -2.86 -2.99
N ALA A 224 -14.01 -2.12 -2.43
CA ALA A 224 -15.37 -2.05 -3.01
C ALA A 224 -15.37 -1.40 -4.40
N ILE A 225 -14.61 -0.31 -4.58
CA ILE A 225 -14.42 0.35 -5.88
C ILE A 225 -13.83 -0.64 -6.90
N GLU A 226 -12.80 -1.39 -6.52
CA GLU A 226 -12.18 -2.41 -7.37
C GLU A 226 -13.17 -3.52 -7.75
N GLY A 227 -13.96 -4.02 -6.78
CA GLY A 227 -14.99 -5.02 -7.04
C GLY A 227 -16.08 -4.53 -7.99
N GLU A 228 -16.55 -3.29 -7.82
CA GLU A 228 -17.53 -2.66 -8.72
C GLU A 228 -17.00 -2.53 -10.14
N LEU A 229 -15.76 -2.07 -10.32
CA LEU A 229 -15.13 -1.90 -11.63
C LEU A 229 -14.86 -3.26 -12.30
N ALA A 230 -14.42 -4.25 -11.54
CA ALA A 230 -14.24 -5.61 -12.05
C ALA A 230 -15.57 -6.19 -12.54
N ALA A 231 -16.66 -6.02 -11.78
CA ALA A 231 -17.99 -6.46 -12.19
C ALA A 231 -18.51 -5.73 -13.45
N GLN A 232 -18.02 -4.52 -13.73
CA GLN A 232 -18.27 -3.75 -14.96
C GLN A 232 -17.36 -4.13 -16.13
N GLY A 233 -16.39 -5.00 -15.89
CA GLY A 233 -15.50 -5.52 -16.90
C GLY A 233 -14.11 -4.87 -16.96
N TYR A 234 -13.72 -4.09 -15.95
CA TYR A 234 -12.42 -3.44 -15.85
C TYR A 234 -11.52 -4.18 -14.84
N PRO A 235 -10.48 -4.91 -15.29
CA PRO A 235 -9.64 -5.66 -14.38
C PRO A 235 -8.63 -4.78 -13.63
N GLN A 236 -8.42 -5.12 -12.35
CA GLN A 236 -7.31 -4.60 -11.54
C GLN A 236 -6.11 -5.55 -11.68
N ILE A 237 -4.95 -5.01 -12.06
CA ILE A 237 -3.75 -5.80 -12.42
C ILE A 237 -2.65 -5.70 -11.34
N LEU A 238 -2.83 -4.84 -10.33
CA LEU A 238 -1.84 -4.67 -9.26
C LEU A 238 -1.78 -5.90 -8.35
N GLY A 239 -0.67 -6.64 -8.42
CA GLY A 239 -0.44 -7.84 -7.60
C GLY A 239 0.23 -7.60 -6.25
N GLY A 240 0.69 -6.37 -5.99
CA GLY A 240 1.43 -5.97 -4.80
C GLY A 240 2.69 -5.18 -5.14
N PHE A 241 3.42 -4.78 -4.09
CA PHE A 241 4.66 -4.04 -4.20
C PHE A 241 5.82 -4.85 -3.62
N THR A 242 6.98 -4.74 -4.26
CA THR A 242 8.25 -5.22 -3.72
C THR A 242 9.30 -4.13 -3.96
N LYS A 243 10.34 -4.13 -3.14
CA LYS A 243 11.42 -3.15 -3.22
C LYS A 243 12.75 -3.89 -3.14
N ALA A 244 13.70 -3.56 -4.02
CA ALA A 244 15.01 -4.20 -3.94
C ALA A 244 15.71 -3.74 -2.64
N PRO A 245 16.53 -4.57 -2.00
CA PRO A 245 17.18 -4.21 -0.73
C PRO A 245 17.98 -2.90 -0.79
N PHE A 246 18.65 -2.62 -1.92
CA PHE A 246 19.36 -1.37 -2.12
C PHE A 246 18.41 -0.17 -2.08
N ASP A 247 17.27 -0.25 -2.77
CA ASP A 247 16.26 0.82 -2.79
C ASP A 247 15.65 1.03 -1.41
N VAL A 248 15.42 -0.04 -0.62
CA VAL A 248 14.92 0.09 0.76
C VAL A 248 15.85 0.99 1.58
N ILE A 249 17.16 0.77 1.45
CA ILE A 249 18.16 1.54 2.19
C ILE A 249 18.31 2.95 1.59
N GLY A 250 18.47 3.05 0.27
CA GLY A 250 18.75 4.30 -0.43
C GLY A 250 17.57 5.26 -0.48
N ASP A 251 16.38 4.81 -0.86
CA ASP A 251 15.22 5.71 -1.01
C ASP A 251 14.60 6.12 0.33
N THR A 252 14.85 5.34 1.39
CA THR A 252 14.01 5.41 2.60
C THR A 252 14.82 5.38 3.89
N LEU A 253 15.60 4.33 4.17
CA LEU A 253 16.26 4.24 5.48
C LEU A 253 17.36 5.31 5.65
N ARG A 254 18.30 5.41 4.71
CA ARG A 254 19.44 6.34 4.78
C ARG A 254 19.27 7.61 3.97
N GLY A 255 18.37 7.58 3.00
CA GLY A 255 18.32 8.59 1.95
C GLY A 255 19.44 8.40 0.92
N THR A 256 19.24 9.03 -0.24
CA THR A 256 20.15 9.03 -1.39
C THR A 256 21.51 9.58 -0.98
N LYS A 257 21.53 10.64 -0.18
CA LYS A 257 22.80 11.17 0.34
C LYS A 257 23.51 10.19 1.27
N GLY A 258 22.80 9.57 2.21
CA GLY A 258 23.40 8.70 3.24
C GLY A 258 23.87 7.35 2.71
N ILE A 259 23.37 6.88 1.57
CA ILE A 259 23.86 5.65 0.92
C ILE A 259 25.11 5.88 0.07
N MET A 260 25.37 7.11 -0.36
CA MET A 260 26.54 7.45 -1.18
C MET A 260 27.80 7.82 -0.38
N LEU A 261 27.66 7.99 0.95
CA LEU A 261 28.74 8.35 1.88
C LEU A 261 29.21 7.12 2.67
#